data_AF-A0A933HTK3-F1
#
_entry.id   AF-A0A933HTK3-F1
#
_cell.length_a   1.000
_cell.length_b   1.000
_cell.length_c   1.000
_cell.angle_alpha   90.00
_cell.angle_beta   90.00
_cell.angle_gamma   90.00
#
_symmetry.space_group_name_H-M   'P 1'
#
loop_
_entity.id
_entity.type
_entity.pdbx_description
1 polymer ?
#
loop_
_entity_poly.entity_id
_entity_poly.type
_entity_poly.pdbx_seq_one_letter_code
_entity_poly.pdbx_strand_id
1 'polypeptide(L)'
;MIVHPVTIQLPITLYDKLKARAEQDNVTLEQELLQVVAAVVPQSDDLDLELRDTLAQLTTLENDALWRAAQSHLSAEISAELEALHWKRQREGLSAVEDEKRQEYVRQYEHSMLIRAQAAALLQQRGFDVSVLPRAQ
;
A
#
# COMPACT_ATOMS: atom_id res chain seq x y z
N MET A 1 18.28 -8.72 -2.99
CA MET A 1 18.01 -7.26 -3.05
C MET A 1 19.13 -6.63 -3.85
N ILE A 2 18.79 -5.86 -4.89
CA ILE A 2 19.77 -5.16 -5.73
C ILE A 2 19.94 -3.77 -5.13
N VAL A 3 21.09 -3.49 -4.52
CA VAL A 3 21.41 -2.17 -3.95
C VAL A 3 22.26 -1.40 -4.94
N HIS A 4 21.87 -0.16 -5.24
CA HIS A 4 22.65 0.74 -6.09
C HIS A 4 23.29 1.82 -5.22
N PRO A 5 24.64 1.95 -5.22
CA PRO A 5 25.30 3.01 -4.47
C PRO A 5 25.03 4.36 -5.13
N VAL A 6 24.52 5.31 -4.36
CA VAL A 6 24.26 6.68 -4.81
C VAL A 6 25.13 7.63 -4.00
N THR A 7 25.94 8.45 -4.67
CA THR A 7 26.68 9.54 -4.03
C THR A 7 25.86 10.82 -4.10
N ILE A 8 25.54 11.38 -2.94
CA ILE A 8 24.76 12.63 -2.84
C ILE A 8 25.60 13.72 -2.18
N GLN A 9 25.52 14.93 -2.72
CA GLN A 9 26.16 16.11 -2.13
C GLN A 9 25.20 16.74 -1.12
N LEU A 10 25.44 16.50 0.16
CA LEU A 10 24.63 17.04 1.25
C LEU A 10 25.21 18.37 1.76
N PRO A 11 24.39 19.40 1.97
CA PRO A 11 24.81 20.57 2.75
C PRO A 11 25.32 20.13 4.13
N ILE A 12 26.44 20.70 4.59
CA ILE A 12 27.10 20.30 5.85
C ILE A 12 26.14 20.33 7.06
N THR A 13 25.20 21.30 7.07
CA THR A 13 24.18 21.46 8.10
C THR A 13 23.16 20.33 8.13
N LEU A 14 22.90 19.68 6.99
CA LEU A 14 22.01 18.52 6.89
C LEU A 14 22.74 17.24 7.31
N TYR A 15 24.00 17.11 6.89
CA TYR A 15 24.89 16.01 7.29
C TYR A 15 25.03 15.93 8.80
N ASP A 16 25.31 17.05 9.47
CA ASP A 16 25.49 17.08 10.93
C ASP A 16 24.20 16.72 11.69
N LYS A 17 23.03 17.14 11.19
CA LYS A 17 21.73 16.79 11.77
C LYS A 17 21.43 15.30 11.64
N LEU A 18 21.66 14.72 10.46
CA LEU A 18 21.45 13.29 10.22
C LEU A 18 22.44 12.46 11.04
N LYS A 19 23.69 12.91 11.16
CA LYS A 19 24.72 12.25 11.98
C LYS A 19 24.34 12.25 13.47
N ALA A 20 23.94 13.40 14.02
CA ALA A 20 23.51 13.49 15.41
C ALA A 20 22.31 12.58 15.70
N ARG A 21 21.37 12.48 14.75
CA ARG A 21 20.19 11.62 14.87
C ARG A 21 20.54 10.13 14.78
N ALA A 22 21.40 9.76 13.85
CA ALA A 22 21.93 8.40 13.73
C ALA A 22 22.67 7.95 15.00
N GLU A 23 23.48 8.83 15.60
CA GLU A 23 24.15 8.58 16.88
C GLU A 23 23.17 8.43 18.04
N GLN A 24 22.11 9.24 18.07
CA GLN A 24 21.05 9.17 19.09
C GLN A 24 20.24 7.87 19.00
N ASP A 25 19.90 7.45 17.77
CA ASP A 25 19.09 6.27 17.51
C ASP A 25 19.94 4.98 17.37
N ASN A 26 21.27 5.10 17.56
CA ASN A 26 22.25 4.01 17.48
C ASN A 26 22.21 3.24 16.13
N VAL A 27 21.93 3.97 15.06
CA VAL A 27 21.86 3.45 13.69
C VAL A 27 22.97 4.07 12.84
N THR A 28 23.23 3.48 11.67
CA THR A 28 24.18 4.07 10.72
C THR A 28 23.57 5.30 10.03
N LEU A 29 24.44 6.24 9.62
CA LEU A 29 24.01 7.42 8.86
C LEU A 29 23.26 7.06 7.57
N GLU A 30 23.67 5.98 6.92
CA GLU A 30 23.02 5.45 5.72
C GLU A 30 21.59 5.00 6.02
N GLN A 31 21.37 4.28 7.12
CA GLN A 31 20.04 3.84 7.53
C GLN A 31 19.14 5.01 7.92
N GLU A 32 19.67 6.00 8.63
CA GLU A 32 18.92 7.21 8.99
C GLU A 32 18.50 7.99 7.74
N LEU A 33 19.42 8.16 6.78
CA LEU A 33 19.12 8.79 5.51
C LEU A 33 18.05 8.02 4.72
N LEU A 34 18.15 6.69 4.69
CA LEU A 34 17.15 5.84 4.04
C LEU A 34 15.77 5.98 4.70
N GLN A 35 15.68 6.06 6.02
CA GLN A 35 14.42 6.26 6.73
C GLN A 35 13.79 7.61 6.41
N VAL A 36 14.59 8.69 6.40
CA VAL A 36 14.12 10.03 6.04
C VAL A 36 13.65 10.08 4.59
N VAL A 37 14.39 9.43 3.68
CA VAL A 37 14.01 9.35 2.26
C VAL A 37 12.75 8.50 2.08
N ALA A 38 12.63 7.35 2.73
CA ALA A 38 11.45 6.49 2.66
C ALA A 38 10.20 7.14 3.24
N ALA A 39 10.34 8.03 4.23
CA ALA A 39 9.23 8.78 4.80
C ALA A 39 8.68 9.88 3.86
N VAL A 40 9.49 10.33 2.90
CA VAL A 40 9.15 11.46 2.01
C VAL A 40 8.92 11.02 0.56
N VAL A 41 9.64 9.99 0.12
CA VAL A 41 9.46 9.37 -1.20
C VAL A 41 8.39 8.30 -1.06
N PRO A 42 7.18 8.49 -1.62
CA PRO A 42 6.20 7.43 -1.66
C PRO A 42 6.82 6.23 -2.37
N GLN A 43 6.91 5.10 -1.68
CA GLN A 43 7.40 3.83 -2.22
C GLN A 43 6.43 3.22 -3.26
N SER A 44 5.40 3.96 -3.68
CA SER A 44 4.14 3.43 -4.22
C SER A 44 3.67 4.13 -5.50
N ASP A 45 4.55 4.70 -6.32
CA ASP A 45 4.10 5.34 -7.57
C ASP A 45 3.58 4.32 -8.61
N ASP A 46 4.15 3.10 -8.68
CA ASP A 46 3.72 2.10 -9.68
C ASP A 46 2.34 1.52 -9.37
N LEU A 47 2.05 1.21 -8.10
CA LEU A 47 0.77 0.65 -7.66
C LEU A 47 -0.39 1.64 -7.86
N ASP A 48 -0.16 2.93 -7.62
CA ASP A 48 -1.17 3.98 -7.81
C ASP A 48 -1.49 4.21 -9.30
N LEU A 49 -0.49 4.09 -10.18
CA LEU A 49 -0.70 4.14 -11.63
C LEU A 49 -1.48 2.92 -12.13
N GLU A 50 -1.10 1.72 -11.68
CA GLU A 50 -1.80 0.47 -12.03
C GLU A 50 -3.26 0.50 -11.55
N LEU A 51 -3.53 1.05 -10.37
CA LEU A 51 -4.89 1.23 -9.87
C LEU A 51 -5.68 2.19 -10.76
N ARG A 52 -5.12 3.35 -11.13
CA ARG A 52 -5.80 4.32 -12.00
C ARG A 52 -6.15 3.71 -13.36
N ASP A 53 -5.22 2.98 -13.96
CA ASP A 53 -5.45 2.29 -15.22
C ASP A 53 -6.52 1.19 -15.07
N THR A 54 -6.49 0.44 -13.97
CA THR A 54 -7.52 -0.56 -13.66
C THR A 54 -8.90 0.07 -13.51
N LEU A 55 -9.01 1.17 -12.75
CA LEU A 55 -10.26 1.89 -12.57
C LEU A 55 -10.79 2.49 -13.89
N ALA A 56 -9.90 3.00 -14.74
CA ALA A 56 -10.28 3.46 -16.08
C ALA A 56 -10.82 2.32 -16.94
N GLN A 57 -10.16 1.16 -16.92
CA GLN A 57 -10.61 -0.03 -17.65
C GLN A 57 -11.97 -0.54 -17.19
N LEU A 58 -12.32 -0.42 -15.90
CA LEU A 58 -13.66 -0.82 -15.41
C LEU A 58 -14.79 -0.10 -16.17
N THR A 59 -14.56 1.14 -16.60
CA THR A 59 -15.60 1.92 -17.32
C THR A 59 -15.99 1.31 -18.67
N THR A 60 -15.08 0.58 -19.33
CA THR A 60 -15.29 -0.04 -20.64
C THR A 60 -15.78 -1.49 -20.54
N LEU A 61 -15.80 -2.08 -19.34
CA LEU A 61 -16.23 -3.46 -19.13
C LEU A 61 -17.73 -3.69 -19.33
N GLU A 62 -18.06 -4.88 -19.80
CA GLU A 62 -19.43 -5.39 -19.86
C GLU A 62 -19.97 -5.73 -18.47
N ASN A 63 -21.30 -5.84 -18.35
CA ASN A 63 -21.98 -5.99 -17.05
C ASN A 63 -21.54 -7.25 -16.30
N ASP A 64 -21.33 -8.38 -16.98
CA ASP A 64 -20.88 -9.62 -16.32
C ASP A 64 -19.46 -9.50 -15.74
N ALA A 65 -18.59 -8.75 -16.42
CA ALA A 65 -17.25 -8.46 -15.93
C ALA A 65 -17.29 -7.49 -14.74
N LEU A 66 -18.17 -6.49 -14.77
CA LEU A 66 -18.43 -5.60 -13.63
C LEU A 66 -18.99 -6.36 -12.43
N TRP A 67 -19.90 -7.31 -12.63
CA TRP A 67 -20.43 -8.14 -11.54
C TRP A 67 -19.34 -9.00 -10.89
N ARG A 68 -18.41 -9.55 -11.68
CA ARG A 68 -17.24 -10.27 -11.14
C ARG A 68 -16.31 -9.34 -10.36
N ALA A 69 -16.04 -8.15 -10.86
CA ALA A 69 -15.21 -7.16 -10.17
C ALA A 69 -15.87 -6.66 -8.88
N ALA A 70 -17.18 -6.45 -8.87
CA ALA A 70 -17.91 -6.02 -7.67
C ALA A 70 -17.97 -7.10 -6.58
N GLN A 71 -17.95 -8.37 -6.97
CA GLN A 71 -17.95 -9.54 -6.08
C GLN A 71 -16.54 -10.07 -5.75
N SER A 72 -15.48 -9.43 -6.25
CA SER A 72 -14.13 -9.87 -5.92
C SER A 72 -13.90 -9.73 -4.41
N HIS A 73 -13.16 -10.66 -3.82
CA HIS A 73 -12.76 -10.59 -2.41
C HIS A 73 -11.24 -10.47 -2.34
N LEU A 74 -10.74 -9.85 -1.27
CA LEU A 74 -9.33 -9.92 -0.94
C LEU A 74 -8.93 -11.40 -0.79
N SER A 75 -7.74 -11.77 -1.26
CA SER A 75 -7.23 -13.12 -1.04
C SER A 75 -7.26 -13.44 0.46
N ALA A 76 -7.82 -14.60 0.81
CA ALA A 76 -7.90 -15.06 2.20
C ALA A 76 -6.52 -15.12 2.88
N GLU A 77 -5.48 -15.33 2.07
CA GLU A 77 -4.08 -15.29 2.49
C GLU A 77 -3.65 -13.90 2.97
N ILE A 78 -3.98 -12.84 2.23
CA ILE A 78 -3.63 -11.46 2.61
C ILE A 78 -4.36 -11.04 3.89
N SER A 79 -5.64 -11.42 4.03
CA SER A 79 -6.40 -11.14 5.24
C SER A 79 -5.80 -11.85 6.47
N ALA A 80 -5.39 -13.12 6.33
CA ALA A 80 -4.76 -13.88 7.41
C ALA A 80 -3.39 -13.30 7.80
N GLU A 81 -2.59 -12.87 6.82
CA GLU A 81 -1.29 -12.23 7.05
C GLU A 81 -1.43 -10.86 7.75
N LEU A 82 -2.41 -10.04 7.33
CA LEU A 82 -2.72 -8.79 8.02
C LEU A 82 -3.13 -9.00 9.47
N GLU A 83 -3.95 -10.02 9.73
CA GLU A 83 -4.38 -10.37 11.08
C GLU A 83 -3.19 -10.85 11.93
N ALA A 84 -2.33 -11.71 11.37
CA ALA A 84 -1.11 -12.17 12.05
C ALA A 84 -0.16 -11.01 12.40
N LEU A 85 0.06 -10.09 11.46
CA LEU A 85 0.87 -8.89 11.68
C LEU A 85 0.22 -7.95 12.71
N HIS A 86 -1.11 -7.85 12.72
CA HIS A 86 -1.83 -7.08 13.74
C HIS A 86 -1.61 -7.65 15.15
N TRP A 87 -1.78 -8.97 15.32
CA TRP A 87 -1.54 -9.64 16.60
C TRP A 87 -0.10 -9.55 17.06
N LYS A 88 0.86 -9.69 16.14
CA LYS A 88 2.27 -9.54 16.42
C LYS A 88 2.60 -8.13 16.91
N ARG A 89 2.11 -7.10 16.21
CA ARG A 89 2.31 -5.69 16.61
C ARG A 89 1.84 -5.42 18.04
N GLN A 90 0.69 -5.98 18.44
CA GLN A 90 0.16 -5.78 19.79
C GLN A 90 1.03 -6.45 20.88
N ARG A 91 1.68 -7.57 20.56
CA ARG A 91 2.44 -8.36 21.54
C ARG A 91 3.88 -7.89 21.69
N GLU A 92 4.57 -7.64 20.59
CA GLU A 92 6.03 -7.46 20.57
C GLU A 92 6.49 -6.32 19.67
N GLY A 93 5.58 -5.65 18.96
CA GLY A 93 5.90 -4.67 17.93
C GLY A 93 6.19 -5.32 16.57
N LEU A 94 6.48 -4.50 15.56
CA LEU A 94 6.88 -4.96 14.22
C LEU A 94 8.29 -4.47 13.92
N SER A 95 9.08 -5.31 13.26
CA SER A 95 10.30 -4.85 12.61
C SER A 95 9.98 -3.96 11.40
N ALA A 96 10.96 -3.18 10.93
CA ALA A 96 10.79 -2.33 9.75
C ALA A 96 10.30 -3.11 8.52
N VAL A 97 10.85 -4.30 8.28
CA VAL A 97 10.46 -5.18 7.16
C VAL A 97 9.02 -5.68 7.31
N GLU A 98 8.57 -5.94 8.53
CA GLU A 98 7.19 -6.39 8.80
C GLU A 98 6.19 -5.23 8.70
N ASP A 99 6.58 -4.02 9.09
CA ASP A 99 5.73 -2.85 8.91
C ASP A 99 5.61 -2.48 7.43
N GLU A 100 6.68 -2.58 6.64
CA GLU A 100 6.64 -2.43 5.18
C GLU A 100 5.68 -3.46 4.54
N LYS A 101 5.78 -4.73 4.92
CA LYS A 101 4.85 -5.78 4.46
C LYS A 101 3.41 -5.49 4.85
N ARG A 102 3.18 -5.04 6.09
CA ARG A 102 1.85 -4.65 6.56
C ARG A 102 1.28 -3.52 5.72
N GLN A 103 2.07 -2.49 5.44
CA GLN A 103 1.65 -1.36 4.61
C GLN A 103 1.32 -1.80 3.18
N GLU A 104 2.09 -2.73 2.62
CA GLU A 104 1.81 -3.32 1.31
C GLU A 104 0.48 -4.08 1.29
N TYR A 105 0.22 -4.94 2.27
CA TYR A 105 -1.05 -5.66 2.35
C TYR A 105 -2.24 -4.72 2.59
N VAL A 106 -2.07 -3.64 3.36
CA VAL A 106 -3.11 -2.61 3.52
C VAL A 106 -3.42 -1.93 2.18
N ARG A 107 -2.41 -1.57 1.39
CA ARG A 107 -2.62 -1.00 0.05
C ARG A 107 -3.38 -1.96 -0.87
N GLN A 108 -2.99 -3.24 -0.90
CA GLN A 108 -3.69 -4.25 -1.70
C GLN A 108 -5.16 -4.41 -1.28
N TYR A 109 -5.44 -4.32 0.03
CA TYR A 109 -6.81 -4.31 0.54
C TYR A 109 -7.60 -3.09 0.07
N GLU A 110 -7.03 -1.88 0.21
CA GLU A 110 -7.66 -0.62 -0.23
C GLU A 110 -7.92 -0.63 -1.75
N HIS A 111 -6.99 -1.14 -2.56
CA HIS A 111 -7.15 -1.27 -4.00
C HIS A 111 -8.31 -2.20 -4.35
N SER A 112 -8.36 -3.38 -3.74
CA SER A 112 -9.47 -4.33 -3.96
C SER A 112 -10.81 -3.70 -3.57
N MET A 113 -10.85 -2.90 -2.51
CA MET A 113 -12.04 -2.20 -2.07
C MET A 113 -12.50 -1.13 -3.06
N LEU A 114 -11.57 -0.32 -3.59
CA LEU A 114 -11.87 0.72 -4.57
C LEU A 114 -12.37 0.12 -5.90
N ILE A 115 -11.75 -0.96 -6.38
CA ILE A 115 -12.19 -1.67 -7.58
C ILE A 115 -13.63 -2.17 -7.43
N ARG A 116 -13.95 -2.79 -6.28
CA ARG A 116 -15.32 -3.28 -6.01
C ARG A 116 -16.32 -2.14 -5.94
N ALA A 117 -15.98 -1.05 -5.24
CA ALA A 117 -16.84 0.11 -5.08
C ALA A 117 -17.12 0.77 -6.44
N GLN A 118 -16.10 0.93 -7.28
CA GLN A 118 -16.24 1.50 -8.62
C GLN A 118 -17.08 0.59 -9.53
N ALA A 119 -16.86 -0.73 -9.49
CA ALA A 119 -17.66 -1.68 -10.27
C ALA A 119 -19.13 -1.66 -9.84
N ALA A 120 -19.41 -1.61 -8.54
CA ALA A 120 -20.76 -1.46 -8.00
C ALA A 120 -21.39 -0.12 -8.43
N ALA A 121 -20.66 0.99 -8.34
CA ALA A 121 -21.15 2.29 -8.78
C ALA A 121 -21.52 2.29 -10.27
N LEU A 122 -20.70 1.67 -11.13
CA LEU A 122 -20.99 1.54 -12.56
C LEU A 122 -22.22 0.66 -12.83
N LEU A 123 -22.38 -0.46 -12.11
CA LEU A 123 -23.58 -1.30 -12.20
C LEU A 123 -24.84 -0.53 -11.78
N GLN A 124 -24.75 0.25 -10.69
CA GLN A 124 -25.86 1.09 -10.23
C GLN A 124 -26.22 2.17 -11.28
N GLN A 125 -25.23 2.82 -11.89
CA GLN A 125 -25.45 3.78 -12.98
C GLN A 125 -26.12 3.14 -14.20
N ARG A 126 -25.86 1.85 -14.46
CA ARG A 126 -26.50 1.06 -15.52
C ARG A 126 -27.87 0.50 -15.14
N GLY A 127 -28.37 0.81 -13.94
CA GLY A 127 -29.71 0.44 -13.48
C GLY A 127 -29.81 -0.94 -12.80
N PHE A 128 -28.68 -1.56 -12.45
CA PHE A 128 -28.67 -2.82 -11.71
C PHE A 128 -28.84 -2.59 -10.19
N ASP A 129 -29.54 -3.49 -9.53
CA ASP A 129 -29.65 -3.50 -8.07
C ASP A 129 -28.38 -4.09 -7.45
N VAL A 130 -27.55 -3.23 -6.88
CA VAL A 130 -26.29 -3.60 -6.22
C VAL A 130 -26.45 -3.98 -4.76
N SER A 131 -27.67 -3.98 -4.22
CA SER A 131 -27.96 -4.38 -2.83
C SER A 131 -27.65 -5.86 -2.54
N VAL A 132 -27.57 -6.67 -3.60
CA VAL A 132 -27.20 -8.09 -3.54
C VAL A 132 -25.70 -8.32 -3.36
N LEU A 133 -24.88 -7.27 -3.49
CA LEU A 133 -23.43 -7.39 -3.30
C LEU A 133 -23.09 -7.54 -1.81
N PRO A 134 -22.08 -8.37 -1.47
CA PRO A 134 -21.61 -8.48 -0.10
C PRO A 134 -21.06 -7.13 0.35
N ARG A 135 -21.58 -6.62 1.48
CA ARG A 135 -21.07 -5.39 2.09
C ARG A 135 -19.59 -5.57 2.42
N ALA A 136 -18.81 -4.52 2.20
CA ALA A 136 -17.47 -4.42 2.75
C ALA A 136 -17.56 -4.61 4.28
N GLN A 137 -16.90 -5.65 4.78
CA GLN A 137 -16.70 -5.88 6.21
C GLN A 137 -15.39 -5.24 6.64
#